data_AF-B9TQ03-F1
#
_entry.id   AF-B9TQ03-F1
#
_cell.length_a   1.000
_cell.length_b   1.000
_cell.length_c   1.000
_cell.angle_alpha   90.00
_cell.angle_beta   90.00
_cell.angle_gamma   90.00
#
_symmetry.space_group_name_H-M   'P 1'
#
loop_
_entity.id
_entity.type
_entity.pdbx_description
1 polymer ?
#
loop_
_entity_poly.entity_id
_entity_poly.type
_entity_poly.pdbx_seq_one_letter_code
_entity_poly.pdbx_strand_id
1 'polypeptide(L)'
;MICNNEHVRQPACSMGDRVSTGEAMNEGKLSQADWENFTREELLAELTRLRAEIARLTALLPATLPAQAKPVRVTRNEPSPAVRSMGTPVLSPEQKVQLFRRLFRGRTDVYPLRWESRNSGKSGYAPACANEWRAGICDKPRIRCADCGHRVLLTLDDQVVYAHLAGDRTVGLYPLMPDGTCYLLAVDFDEEGWREDAQAFRQSCLEMDVP
;
A
#
# COMPACT_ATOMS: atom_id res chain seq x y z
N MET A 1 -1.91 2.59 9.33
CA MET A 1 -3.34 2.30 9.13
C MET A 1 -4.00 2.21 10.50
N ILE A 2 -5.05 2.99 10.74
CA ILE A 2 -5.81 2.96 11.99
C ILE A 2 -6.75 1.76 11.93
N CYS A 3 -6.71 0.89 12.93
CA CYS A 3 -7.55 -0.31 12.94
C CYS A 3 -8.58 -0.19 14.05
N ASN A 4 -9.84 0.04 13.67
CA ASN A 4 -10.98 -0.10 14.59
C ASN A 4 -11.51 -1.52 14.44
N ASN A 5 -11.55 -2.27 15.54
CA ASN A 5 -12.11 -3.61 15.57
C ASN A 5 -13.41 -3.59 16.40
N GLU A 6 -14.38 -2.79 15.96
CA GLU A 6 -15.73 -2.76 16.53
C GLU A 6 -16.75 -2.93 15.39
N HIS A 7 -17.61 -3.93 15.53
CA HIS A 7 -18.67 -4.24 14.60
C HIS A 7 -19.77 -3.17 14.66
N VAL A 8 -19.89 -2.34 13.62
CA VAL A 8 -21.11 -1.60 13.32
C VAL A 8 -21.58 -2.01 11.92
N ARG A 9 -22.70 -2.75 11.86
CA ARG A 9 -23.41 -3.06 10.63
C ARG A 9 -24.12 -1.79 10.14
N GLN A 10 -23.93 -1.42 8.88
CA GLN A 10 -24.88 -0.56 8.15
C GLN A 10 -25.44 -1.32 6.94
N PRO A 11 -26.73 -1.17 6.60
CA PRO A 11 -27.38 -1.89 5.50
C PRO A 11 -27.13 -1.21 4.14
N ALA A 12 -27.11 -2.06 3.11
CA ALA A 12 -26.81 -1.73 1.72
C ALA A 12 -27.89 -0.87 1.04
N CYS A 13 -27.45 0.06 0.19
CA CYS A 13 -28.29 0.73 -0.81
C CYS A 13 -27.89 0.22 -2.21
N SER A 14 -28.88 -0.27 -2.96
CA SER A 14 -28.76 -0.79 -4.32
C SER A 14 -29.09 0.26 -5.38
N MET A 15 -28.43 0.25 -6.53
CA MET A 15 -29.02 0.59 -7.84
C MET A 15 -28.12 0.11 -9.00
N GLY A 16 -28.78 -0.44 -10.05
CA GLY A 16 -28.20 -0.75 -11.36
C GLY A 16 -27.78 0.53 -12.12
N ASP A 17 -27.11 0.51 -13.26
CA ASP A 17 -27.37 -0.30 -14.45
C ASP A 17 -26.14 -0.54 -15.33
N ARG A 18 -26.27 -1.53 -16.22
CA ARG A 18 -25.31 -1.94 -17.27
C ARG A 18 -25.26 -0.94 -18.42
N VAL A 19 -24.08 -0.72 -19.01
CA VAL A 19 -23.95 -0.50 -20.47
C VAL A 19 -22.69 -1.19 -21.03
N SER A 20 -22.99 -2.09 -21.97
CA SER A 20 -22.32 -2.55 -23.20
C SER A 20 -20.79 -2.62 -23.35
N THR A 21 -20.37 -3.84 -23.70
CA THR A 21 -19.10 -4.29 -24.24
C THR A 21 -18.84 -3.77 -25.67
N GLY A 22 -17.66 -3.18 -25.90
CA GLY A 22 -17.08 -2.91 -27.21
C GLY A 22 -15.97 -3.90 -27.53
N GLU A 23 -15.98 -4.41 -28.75
CA GLU A 23 -15.27 -5.59 -29.26
C GLU A 23 -13.74 -5.53 -29.25
N ALA A 24 -13.15 -6.72 -29.11
CA ALA A 24 -11.72 -6.96 -29.06
C ALA A 24 -11.10 -6.99 -30.48
N MET A 25 -10.05 -6.19 -30.68
CA MET A 25 -9.05 -6.44 -31.73
C MET A 25 -7.85 -7.10 -31.06
N ASN A 26 -7.87 -8.43 -31.01
CA ASN A 26 -6.76 -9.24 -30.51
C ASN A 26 -6.09 -9.94 -31.68
N GLU A 27 -5.12 -9.28 -32.29
CA GLU A 27 -4.15 -9.96 -33.16
C GLU A 27 -2.78 -9.94 -32.48
N GLY A 28 -2.39 -11.10 -31.95
CA GLY A 28 -0.99 -11.46 -31.74
C GLY A 28 -0.28 -10.91 -30.49
N LYS A 29 -0.93 -10.77 -29.33
CA LYS A 29 -0.19 -10.59 -28.07
C LYS A 29 0.32 -11.93 -27.55
N LEU A 30 1.63 -12.17 -27.66
CA LEU A 30 2.32 -13.20 -26.89
C LEU A 30 2.08 -12.95 -25.40
N SER A 31 1.63 -13.96 -24.68
CA SER A 31 1.31 -13.87 -23.26
C SER A 31 2.59 -13.79 -22.43
N GLN A 32 2.50 -13.29 -21.19
CA GLN A 32 3.65 -13.21 -20.29
C GLN A 32 4.29 -14.58 -20.01
N ALA A 33 3.52 -15.67 -20.13
CA ALA A 33 3.97 -17.05 -19.97
C ALA A 33 4.83 -17.57 -21.13
N ASP A 34 4.87 -16.87 -22.27
CA ASP A 34 5.61 -17.33 -23.45
C ASP A 34 7.09 -16.90 -23.40
N TRP A 35 7.44 -15.84 -22.65
CA TRP A 35 8.80 -15.29 -22.58
C TRP A 35 9.79 -16.15 -21.79
N GLU A 36 9.30 -17.03 -20.92
CA GLU A 36 10.13 -17.85 -20.03
C GLU A 36 10.75 -19.08 -20.73
N ASN A 37 10.30 -19.40 -21.96
CA ASN A 37 10.77 -20.56 -22.72
C ASN A 37 11.74 -20.22 -23.87
N PHE A 38 12.09 -18.95 -24.07
CA PHE A 38 13.00 -18.53 -25.14
C PHE A 38 14.45 -18.54 -24.68
N THR A 39 15.32 -19.06 -25.55
CA THR A 39 16.77 -18.97 -25.40
C THR A 39 17.23 -17.52 -25.55
N ARG A 40 18.41 -17.20 -24.98
CA ARG A 40 19.03 -15.88 -25.10
C ARG A 40 19.21 -15.45 -26.55
N GLU A 41 19.47 -16.39 -27.46
CA GLU A 41 19.65 -16.13 -28.89
C GLU A 41 18.34 -15.75 -29.57
N GLU A 42 17.25 -16.45 -29.27
CA GLU A 42 15.92 -16.13 -29.80
C GLU A 42 15.44 -14.75 -29.32
N LEU A 43 15.69 -14.41 -28.06
CA LEU A 43 15.41 -13.08 -27.51
C LEU A 43 16.20 -11.97 -28.22
N LEU A 44 17.47 -12.23 -28.56
CA LEU A 44 18.31 -11.27 -29.30
C LEU A 44 17.86 -11.12 -30.76
N ALA A 45 17.46 -12.22 -31.40
CA ALA A 45 16.89 -12.19 -32.75
C ALA A 45 15.57 -11.40 -32.77
N GLU A 46 14.71 -11.59 -31.77
CA GLU A 46 13.44 -10.88 -31.65
C GLU A 46 13.65 -9.38 -31.35
N LEU A 47 14.60 -9.03 -30.49
CA LEU A 47 15.00 -7.63 -30.27
C LEU A 47 15.49 -6.98 -31.56
N THR A 48 16.23 -7.71 -32.39
CA THR A 48 16.73 -7.22 -33.67
C THR A 48 15.58 -6.97 -34.65
N ARG A 49 14.63 -7.92 -34.73
CA ARG A 49 13.41 -7.81 -35.54
C ARG A 49 12.55 -6.62 -35.15
N LEU A 50 12.24 -6.50 -33.86
CA LEU A 50 11.41 -5.41 -33.33
C LEU A 50 12.05 -4.04 -33.55
N ARG A 51 13.38 -3.92 -33.43
CA ARG A 51 14.11 -2.69 -33.73
C ARG A 51 14.05 -2.32 -35.22
N ALA A 52 14.18 -3.31 -36.11
CA ALA A 52 14.06 -3.07 -37.55
C ALA A 52 12.63 -2.62 -37.93
N GLU A 53 11.61 -3.22 -37.30
CA GLU A 53 10.22 -2.83 -37.54
C GLU A 53 9.92 -1.41 -37.01
N ILE A 54 10.43 -1.05 -35.83
CA ILE A 54 10.34 0.33 -35.33
C ILE A 54 10.98 1.32 -36.31
N ALA A 55 12.15 1.00 -36.86
CA ALA A 55 12.80 1.86 -37.85
C ALA A 55 11.95 2.03 -39.12
N ARG A 56 11.35 0.93 -39.61
CA ARG A 56 10.46 0.93 -40.78
C ARG A 56 9.21 1.77 -40.55
N LEU A 57 8.53 1.58 -39.42
CA LEU A 57 7.31 2.32 -39.06
C LEU A 57 7.60 3.81 -38.84
N THR A 58 8.75 4.12 -38.24
CA THR A 58 9.19 5.51 -38.03
C THR A 58 9.44 6.22 -39.37
N ALA A 59 9.97 5.51 -40.38
CA ALA A 59 10.20 6.07 -41.71
C ALA A 59 8.91 6.33 -42.51
N LEU A 60 7.79 5.68 -42.15
CA LEU A 60 6.48 5.85 -42.79
C LEU A 60 5.67 7.02 -42.21
N LEU A 61 6.11 7.63 -41.10
CA LEU A 61 5.42 8.76 -40.49
C LEU A 61 5.83 10.08 -41.16
N PRO A 62 4.88 10.95 -41.58
CA PRO A 62 5.20 12.25 -42.16
C PRO A 62 5.88 13.18 -41.13
N ALA A 63 6.79 14.04 -41.61
CA ALA A 63 7.69 14.89 -40.83
C ALA A 63 7.03 16.08 -40.10
N THR A 64 5.85 15.89 -39.50
CA THR A 64 5.12 16.92 -38.75
C THR A 64 4.77 16.55 -37.31
N LEU A 65 5.38 15.50 -36.76
CA LEU A 65 5.40 15.26 -35.32
C LEU A 65 6.78 15.65 -34.76
N PRO A 66 6.86 16.32 -33.59
CA PRO A 66 8.13 16.75 -33.03
C PRO A 66 9.06 15.55 -32.87
N ALA A 67 10.13 15.55 -33.67
CA ALA A 67 11.25 14.65 -33.54
C ALA A 67 11.86 14.86 -32.16
N GLN A 68 11.79 13.83 -31.31
CA GLN A 68 12.78 13.36 -30.33
C GLN A 68 12.06 12.68 -29.16
N ALA A 69 11.50 11.49 -29.36
CA ALA A 69 11.43 10.53 -28.26
C ALA A 69 12.84 9.95 -28.10
N LYS A 70 13.68 10.59 -27.28
CA LYS A 70 14.96 10.01 -26.86
C LYS A 70 14.69 8.60 -26.30
N PRO A 71 15.55 7.60 -26.55
CA PRO A 71 15.36 6.29 -25.97
C PRO A 71 15.27 6.45 -24.45
N VAL A 72 14.13 6.06 -23.88
CA VAL A 72 13.95 5.90 -22.44
C VAL A 72 15.01 4.89 -22.03
N ARG A 73 16.15 5.39 -21.56
CA ARG A 73 17.06 4.57 -20.80
C ARG A 73 16.24 4.07 -19.63
N VAL A 74 16.00 2.76 -19.59
CA VAL A 74 15.71 2.07 -18.34
C VAL A 74 17.01 2.17 -17.54
N THR A 75 17.27 3.35 -16.99
CA THR A 75 18.18 3.51 -15.87
C THR A 75 17.55 2.68 -14.78
N ARG A 76 18.27 1.63 -14.36
CA ARG A 76 18.13 1.07 -13.01
C ARG A 76 17.88 2.25 -12.09
N ASN A 77 16.75 2.28 -11.40
CA ASN A 77 16.42 3.34 -10.46
C ASN A 77 17.52 3.37 -9.39
N GLU A 78 18.59 4.12 -9.63
CA GLU A 78 19.24 4.80 -8.54
C GLU A 78 18.19 5.73 -7.96
N PRO A 79 18.00 5.75 -6.62
CA PRO A 79 17.07 6.66 -6.00
C PRO A 79 17.45 8.06 -6.47
N SER A 80 16.55 8.67 -7.24
CA SER A 80 16.59 10.08 -7.58
C SER A 80 17.00 10.83 -6.31
N PRO A 81 18.00 11.73 -6.34
CA PRO A 81 18.22 12.60 -5.21
C PRO A 81 16.97 13.48 -5.16
N ALA A 82 16.00 13.04 -4.35
CA ALA A 82 14.95 13.89 -3.83
C ALA A 82 15.65 15.20 -3.50
N VAL A 83 15.15 16.30 -4.07
CA VAL A 83 15.63 17.65 -3.75
C VAL A 83 15.83 17.68 -2.25
N ARG A 84 17.10 17.55 -1.80
CA ARG A 84 17.39 17.48 -0.39
C ARG A 84 17.09 18.89 0.06
N SER A 85 15.95 19.06 0.72
CA SER A 85 15.71 20.24 1.54
C SER A 85 16.97 20.41 2.37
N MET A 86 17.78 21.42 2.06
CA MET A 86 19.11 21.67 2.64
C MET A 86 19.02 22.07 4.13
N GLY A 87 17.87 21.86 4.78
CA GLY A 87 17.63 22.21 6.18
C GLY A 87 16.95 21.12 7.01
N THR A 88 16.57 19.96 6.44
CA THR A 88 15.99 18.89 7.27
C THR A 88 17.11 18.03 7.85
N PRO A 89 17.28 17.98 9.19
CA PRO A 89 18.29 17.11 9.79
C PRO A 89 18.01 15.67 9.37
N VAL A 90 19.04 14.99 8.86
CA VAL A 90 18.95 13.56 8.55
C VAL A 90 18.81 12.82 9.87
N LEU A 91 17.61 12.28 10.12
CA LEU A 91 17.33 11.51 11.32
C LEU A 91 18.01 10.14 11.24
N SER A 92 18.67 9.76 12.34
CA SER A 92 19.07 8.37 12.57
C SER A 92 17.85 7.43 12.60
N PRO A 93 18.02 6.12 12.35
CA PRO A 93 16.91 5.16 12.46
C PRO A 93 16.18 5.23 13.81
N GLU A 94 16.92 5.37 14.91
CA GLU A 94 16.37 5.50 16.26
C GLU A 94 15.53 6.78 16.39
N GLN A 95 16.03 7.91 15.87
CA GLN A 95 15.27 9.16 15.85
C GLN A 95 13.99 9.07 15.00
N LYS A 96 14.01 8.32 13.90
CA LYS A 96 12.81 8.07 13.08
C LYS A 96 11.79 7.24 13.84
N VAL A 97 12.21 6.18 14.53
CA VAL A 97 11.35 5.35 15.38
C VAL A 97 10.73 6.19 16.50
N GLN A 98 11.54 6.97 17.22
CA GLN A 98 11.05 7.84 18.29
C GLN A 98 10.09 8.92 17.77
N LEU A 99 10.40 9.53 16.62
CA LEU A 99 9.50 10.50 15.98
C LEU A 99 8.16 9.85 15.62
N PHE A 100 8.18 8.68 14.99
CA PHE A 100 6.98 7.95 14.58
C PHE A 100 6.10 7.62 15.79
N ARG A 101 6.68 7.06 16.86
CA ARG A 101 5.96 6.74 18.11
C ARG A 101 5.40 7.97 18.81
N ARG A 102 6.08 9.11 18.71
CA ARG A 102 5.62 10.37 19.28
C ARG A 102 4.38 10.92 18.55
N LEU A 103 4.34 10.79 17.22
CA LEU A 103 3.26 11.28 16.37
C LEU A 103 2.04 10.32 16.36
N PHE A 104 2.29 9.02 16.27
CA PHE A 104 1.25 8.00 16.14
C PHE A 104 1.08 7.24 17.46
N ARG A 105 0.41 7.88 18.42
CA ARG A 105 0.15 7.32 19.74
C ARG A 105 -1.16 6.55 19.77
N GLY A 106 -1.13 5.43 20.48
CA GLY A 106 -2.27 4.56 20.74
C GLY A 106 -1.85 3.48 21.72
N ARG A 107 -2.53 2.33 21.67
CA ARG A 107 -2.19 1.20 22.52
C ARG A 107 -0.82 0.63 22.22
N THR A 108 -0.06 0.36 23.29
CA THR A 108 1.27 -0.26 23.22
C THR A 108 1.29 -1.70 23.70
N ASP A 109 0.20 -2.16 24.32
CA ASP A 109 0.03 -3.53 24.83
C ASP A 109 -0.40 -4.53 23.74
N VAL A 110 -0.78 -4.02 22.56
CA VAL A 110 -1.17 -4.82 21.39
C VAL A 110 -0.99 -4.00 20.11
N TYR A 111 -0.63 -4.67 19.01
CA TYR A 111 -0.68 -4.08 17.68
C TYR A 111 -1.31 -5.05 16.65
N PRO A 112 -2.00 -4.54 15.63
CA PRO A 112 -2.47 -5.34 14.51
C PRO A 112 -1.34 -5.57 13.50
N LEU A 113 -1.17 -6.80 13.05
CA LEU A 113 -0.27 -7.19 11.97
C LEU A 113 -1.08 -7.43 10.69
N ARG A 114 -0.60 -6.88 9.57
CA ARG A 114 -1.17 -7.14 8.25
C ARG A 114 -0.86 -8.57 7.84
N TRP A 115 -1.87 -9.28 7.34
CA TRP A 115 -1.73 -10.58 6.71
C TRP A 115 -2.28 -10.54 5.29
N GLU A 116 -1.77 -11.43 4.46
CA GLU A 116 -2.21 -11.59 3.08
C GLU A 116 -2.16 -13.08 2.70
N SER A 117 -3.25 -13.58 2.13
CA SER A 117 -3.39 -14.95 1.68
C SER A 117 -2.91 -15.06 0.23
N ARG A 118 -1.80 -15.78 0.01
CA ARG A 118 -1.28 -16.05 -1.34
C ARG A 118 -2.29 -16.74 -2.26
N ASN A 119 -3.15 -17.58 -1.68
CA ASN A 119 -4.08 -18.41 -2.46
C ASN A 119 -5.37 -17.68 -2.83
N SER A 120 -5.85 -16.79 -1.94
CA SER A 120 -7.16 -16.14 -2.13
C SER A 120 -7.07 -14.66 -2.49
N GLY A 121 -5.87 -14.05 -2.44
CA GLY A 121 -5.66 -12.62 -2.61
C GLY A 121 -6.25 -11.75 -1.48
N LYS A 122 -6.91 -12.36 -0.49
CA LYS A 122 -7.49 -11.65 0.65
C LYS A 122 -6.37 -11.13 1.55
N SER A 123 -6.55 -9.91 2.04
CA SER A 123 -5.68 -9.32 3.04
C SER A 123 -6.49 -8.73 4.18
N GLY A 124 -5.84 -8.49 5.31
CA GLY A 124 -6.48 -7.90 6.46
C GLY A 124 -5.50 -7.63 7.58
N TYR A 125 -6.04 -7.28 8.74
CA TYR A 125 -5.27 -7.07 9.96
C TYR A 125 -5.80 -7.95 11.08
N ALA A 126 -4.89 -8.47 11.91
CA ALA A 126 -5.24 -9.24 13.09
C ALA A 126 -4.29 -8.89 14.25
N PRO A 127 -4.73 -8.97 15.52
CA PRO A 127 -3.84 -8.75 16.65
C PRO A 127 -2.63 -9.69 16.60
N ALA A 128 -1.42 -9.15 16.75
CA ALA A 128 -0.20 -9.94 16.84
C ALA A 128 -0.22 -10.78 18.13
N CYS A 129 -0.05 -12.10 17.98
CA CYS A 129 -0.17 -13.05 19.08
C CYS A 129 1.00 -14.04 19.07
N ALA A 130 1.70 -14.18 20.20
CA ALA A 130 2.84 -15.10 20.33
C ALA A 130 2.43 -16.58 20.17
N ASN A 131 1.16 -16.89 20.45
CA ASN A 131 0.63 -18.24 20.35
C ASN A 131 -0.07 -18.52 19.01
N GLU A 132 -0.15 -17.55 18.11
CA GLU A 132 -0.84 -17.74 16.83
C GLU A 132 -0.30 -18.97 16.08
N TRP A 133 -1.19 -19.84 15.61
CA TRP A 133 -0.86 -21.05 14.86
C TRP A 133 -0.04 -22.11 15.60
N ARG A 134 0.19 -21.97 16.92
CA ARG A 134 0.84 -23.03 17.72
C ARG A 134 -0.13 -24.18 17.96
N ALA A 135 0.11 -25.32 17.30
CA ALA A 135 -0.67 -26.54 17.46
C ALA A 135 -0.74 -26.98 18.93
N GLY A 136 -1.92 -27.34 19.41
CA GLY A 136 -2.17 -27.74 20.80
C GLY A 136 -2.28 -26.59 21.81
N ILE A 137 -2.08 -25.33 21.39
CA ILE A 137 -2.25 -24.13 22.22
C ILE A 137 -3.28 -23.18 21.61
N CYS A 138 -3.15 -22.89 20.32
CA CYS A 138 -4.07 -22.03 19.60
C CYS A 138 -5.02 -22.85 18.75
N ASP A 139 -6.33 -22.60 18.93
CA ASP A 139 -7.38 -23.34 18.23
C ASP A 139 -7.69 -22.78 16.83
N LYS A 140 -6.81 -21.95 16.25
CA LYS A 140 -6.92 -21.58 14.84
C LYS A 140 -6.74 -22.83 13.96
N PRO A 141 -7.50 -22.97 12.86
CA PRO A 141 -8.45 -22.01 12.30
C PRO A 141 -9.90 -22.14 12.84
N ARG A 142 -10.18 -23.04 13.79
CA ARG A 142 -11.56 -23.30 14.28
C ARG A 142 -12.19 -22.07 14.95
N ILE A 143 -11.39 -21.25 15.63
CA ILE A 143 -11.84 -20.00 16.25
C ILE A 143 -10.99 -18.81 15.82
N ARG A 144 -11.53 -17.59 15.97
CA ARG A 144 -10.76 -16.36 15.74
C ARG A 144 -9.80 -16.11 16.90
N CYS A 145 -8.68 -15.43 16.65
CA CYS A 145 -7.72 -15.08 17.71
C CYS A 145 -8.35 -14.22 18.82
N ALA A 146 -9.33 -13.39 18.45
CA ALA A 146 -10.06 -12.55 19.38
C ALA A 146 -10.81 -13.38 20.45
N ASP A 147 -11.27 -14.57 20.07
CA ASP A 147 -12.09 -15.47 20.89
C ASP A 147 -11.24 -16.58 21.57
N CYS A 148 -9.91 -16.58 21.35
CA CYS A 148 -9.00 -17.60 21.89
C CYS A 148 -8.53 -17.25 23.31
N GLY A 149 -8.84 -18.13 24.27
CA GLY A 149 -8.43 -17.99 25.68
C GLY A 149 -6.92 -18.16 25.94
N HIS A 150 -6.19 -18.73 24.99
CA HIS A 150 -4.73 -18.92 25.06
C HIS A 150 -3.95 -17.85 24.30
N ARG A 151 -4.59 -16.74 23.90
CA ARG A 151 -3.90 -15.66 23.19
C ARG A 151 -2.89 -14.96 24.11
N VAL A 152 -1.73 -14.63 23.56
CA VAL A 152 -0.68 -13.83 24.22
C VAL A 152 -0.36 -12.68 23.28
N LEU A 153 -0.94 -11.51 23.54
CA LEU A 153 -0.80 -10.34 22.68
C LEU A 153 0.62 -9.76 22.80
N LEU A 154 1.18 -9.36 21.67
CA LEU A 154 2.53 -8.78 21.60
C LEU A 154 2.47 -7.25 21.73
N THR A 155 3.43 -6.70 22.46
CA THR A 155 3.58 -5.25 22.68
C THR A 155 4.13 -4.54 21.44
N LEU A 156 3.70 -3.29 21.22
CA LEU A 156 4.25 -2.41 20.19
C LEU A 156 5.51 -1.70 20.72
N ASP A 157 6.67 -2.30 20.49
CA ASP A 157 7.97 -1.76 20.88
C ASP A 157 8.72 -1.08 19.71
N ASP A 158 9.92 -0.58 19.99
CA ASP A 158 10.77 0.10 19.01
C ASP A 158 11.23 -0.83 17.88
N GLN A 159 11.42 -2.12 18.15
CA GLN A 159 11.84 -3.11 17.15
C GLN A 159 10.69 -3.41 16.17
N VAL A 160 9.46 -3.51 16.67
CA VAL A 160 8.26 -3.67 15.84
C VAL A 160 8.07 -2.46 14.93
N VAL A 161 8.23 -1.24 15.48
CA VAL A 161 8.13 0.00 14.70
C VAL A 161 9.26 0.11 13.68
N TYR A 162 10.50 -0.24 14.06
CA TYR A 162 11.62 -0.27 13.13
C TYR A 162 11.35 -1.21 11.95
N ALA A 163 10.94 -2.47 12.22
CA ALA A 163 10.61 -3.43 11.18
C ALA A 163 9.47 -2.96 10.27
N HIS A 164 8.54 -2.17 10.81
CA HIS A 164 7.51 -1.51 10.01
C HIS A 164 8.07 -0.46 9.06
N LEU A 165 8.90 0.46 9.59
CA LEU A 165 9.52 1.53 8.81
C LEU A 165 10.54 1.00 7.79
N ALA A 166 11.17 -0.14 8.06
CA ALA A 166 12.06 -0.84 7.14
C ALA A 166 11.32 -1.58 6.01
N GLY A 167 10.01 -1.77 6.14
CA GLY A 167 9.20 -2.50 5.16
C GLY A 167 9.17 -4.02 5.34
N ASP A 168 9.78 -4.56 6.42
CA ASP A 168 9.80 -6.01 6.70
C ASP A 168 8.40 -6.55 7.05
N ARG A 169 7.55 -5.70 7.62
CA ARG A 169 6.17 -6.01 7.98
C ARG A 169 5.30 -4.77 7.96
N THR A 170 4.00 -4.94 7.77
CA THR A 170 3.05 -3.84 7.93
C THR A 170 2.28 -4.03 9.22
N VAL A 171 2.43 -3.09 10.16
CA VAL A 171 1.65 -3.06 11.39
C VAL A 171 0.69 -1.87 11.35
N GLY A 172 -0.43 -1.98 12.04
CA GLY A 172 -1.31 -0.85 12.31
C GLY A 172 -1.20 -0.37 13.74
N LEU A 173 -2.16 0.46 14.13
CA LEU A 173 -2.27 1.04 15.47
C LEU A 173 -3.72 0.92 15.93
N TYR A 174 -3.92 0.53 17.20
CA TYR A 174 -5.20 0.66 17.88
C TYR A 174 -5.25 2.02 18.58
N PRO A 175 -6.02 3.00 18.07
CA PRO A 175 -5.98 4.38 18.57
C PRO A 175 -6.73 4.56 19.89
N LEU A 176 -7.74 3.73 20.15
CA LEU A 176 -8.59 3.79 21.33
C LEU A 176 -7.89 3.14 22.53
N MET A 177 -7.67 3.94 23.55
CA MET A 177 -7.07 3.53 24.82
C MET A 177 -8.10 2.80 25.71
N PRO A 178 -7.66 2.02 26.71
CA PRO A 178 -8.57 1.30 27.61
C PRO A 178 -9.54 2.19 28.40
N ASP A 179 -9.20 3.46 28.60
CA ASP A 179 -10.03 4.46 29.27
C ASP A 179 -11.01 5.18 28.32
N GLY A 180 -11.08 4.75 27.04
CA GLY A 180 -11.93 5.34 26.03
C GLY A 180 -11.39 6.62 25.39
N THR A 181 -10.14 7.01 25.70
CA THR A 181 -9.50 8.18 25.09
C THR A 181 -8.72 7.83 23.81
N CYS A 182 -8.45 8.83 22.97
CA CYS A 182 -7.63 8.70 21.76
C CYS A 182 -6.66 9.88 21.66
N TYR A 183 -5.48 9.66 21.06
CA TYR A 183 -4.49 10.72 20.82
C TYR A 183 -4.60 11.36 19.43
N LEU A 184 -5.31 10.71 18.51
CA LEU A 184 -5.39 11.13 17.13
C LEU A 184 -6.80 10.96 16.60
N LEU A 185 -7.17 11.86 15.69
CA LEU A 185 -8.39 11.83 14.90
C LEU A 185 -7.99 11.58 13.44
N ALA A 186 -8.72 10.73 12.75
CA ALA A 186 -8.63 10.58 11.32
C ALA A 186 -9.97 10.94 10.69
N VAL A 187 -9.91 11.80 9.69
CA VAL A 187 -11.05 12.25 8.90
C VAL A 187 -10.77 11.85 7.46
N ASP A 188 -11.67 11.09 6.88
CA ASP A 188 -11.58 10.64 5.49
C ASP A 188 -12.34 11.64 4.62
N PHE A 189 -11.65 12.20 3.61
CA PHE A 189 -12.25 13.11 2.64
C PHE A 189 -12.24 12.40 1.30
N ASP A 190 -13.43 12.01 0.84
CA ASP A 190 -13.66 11.26 -0.38
C ASP A 190 -14.45 12.07 -1.41
N GLU A 191 -14.69 11.48 -2.57
CA GLU A 191 -15.58 11.98 -3.62
C GLU A 191 -15.12 13.28 -4.32
N GLU A 192 -16.01 13.83 -5.15
CA GLU A 192 -15.81 15.12 -5.79
C GLU A 192 -15.94 16.23 -4.74
N GLY A 193 -15.00 17.19 -4.73
CA GLY A 193 -15.01 18.29 -3.75
C GLY A 193 -14.21 18.04 -2.46
N TRP A 194 -13.55 16.89 -2.32
CA TRP A 194 -12.77 16.55 -1.10
C TRP A 194 -11.74 17.61 -0.70
N ARG A 195 -11.22 18.38 -1.68
CA ARG A 195 -10.22 19.44 -1.43
C ARG A 195 -10.85 20.62 -0.72
N GLU A 196 -12.01 21.03 -1.19
CA GLU A 196 -12.82 22.10 -0.63
C GLU A 196 -13.27 21.71 0.78
N ASP A 197 -13.72 20.47 0.98
CA ASP A 197 -14.12 19.95 2.29
C ASP A 197 -12.95 19.90 3.28
N ALA A 198 -11.78 19.41 2.85
CA ALA A 198 -10.58 19.38 3.69
C ALA A 198 -10.11 20.81 4.05
N GLN A 199 -10.25 21.77 3.14
CA GLN A 199 -9.93 23.17 3.40
C GLN A 199 -10.90 23.80 4.40
N ALA A 200 -12.21 23.58 4.22
CA ALA A 200 -13.23 24.08 5.13
C ALA A 200 -13.09 23.47 6.54
N PHE A 201 -12.80 22.17 6.63
CA PHE A 201 -12.51 21.49 7.90
C PHE A 201 -11.30 22.11 8.60
N ARG A 202 -10.18 22.27 7.89
CA ARG A 202 -8.97 22.91 8.44
C ARG A 202 -9.24 24.34 8.88
N GLN A 203 -10.00 25.12 8.11
CA GLN A 203 -10.35 26.49 8.45
C GLN A 203 -11.15 26.55 9.76
N SER A 204 -12.12 25.63 9.92
CA SER A 204 -12.90 25.50 11.15
C SER A 204 -12.02 25.13 12.34
N CYS A 205 -11.05 24.23 12.17
CA CYS A 205 -10.09 23.88 13.23
C CYS A 205 -9.28 25.11 13.68
N LEU A 206 -8.79 25.92 12.73
CA LEU A 206 -8.05 27.15 13.04
C LEU A 206 -8.91 28.17 13.80
N GLU A 207 -10.18 28.34 13.41
CA GLU A 207 -11.12 29.26 14.07
C GLU A 207 -11.48 28.81 15.50
N MET A 208 -11.46 27.51 15.75
CA MET A 208 -11.77 26.92 17.06
C MET A 208 -10.53 26.61 17.91
N ASP A 209 -9.33 27.00 17.48
CA ASP A 209 -8.05 26.68 18.13
C ASP A 209 -7.84 25.16 18.38
N VAL A 210 -8.33 24.35 17.43
CA VAL A 210 -8.11 22.90 17.40
C VAL A 210 -6.82 22.63 16.60
N PRO A 211 -5.83 21.91 17.19
CA PRO A 211 -4.55 21.61 16.54
C PRO A 211 -4.64 20.88 15.20
#